data_AF-A0A8J6XP01-F1
#
_entry.id   AF-A0A8J6XP01-F1
#
_cell.length_a   1.000
_cell.length_b   1.000
_cell.length_c   1.000
_cell.angle_alpha   90.00
_cell.angle_beta   90.00
_cell.angle_gamma   90.00
#
_symmetry.space_group_name_H-M   'P 1'
#
loop_
_entity.id
_entity.type
_entity.pdbx_description
1 polymer ?
#
loop_
_entity_poly.entity_id
_entity_poly.type
_entity_poly.pdbx_seq_one_letter_code
_entity_poly.pdbx_strand_id
1 'polypeptide(L)'
;MKRIQLQIKALSPLAIARQKPGGSVSEVEDYIPGTVIRGAFAAQILQQSGHLSTNLAENGGDFQALFLGDEPAIFQHAYPATLEINDEIVSRQRVEEIKVLPATALSSKTKPGFKPKNNGVFDTLIDRFCAEGYGYPYDPNCPTDGERVDTPGISFYSQVNKAFLVFWCKWYYKLQNNQLVEAGKLDLWFISLAYYLIYERAYKQEANKRLLTRVGINRRRATAEEEILYSIEVLNESKFKGEKPKPVIYNSAIVVTDTLADSLWQFIHARHQDFRLGGSTSRGLGKVEIKVIQPKDVQPNVEDKVTKFTQTLQKRWQEWNNIFGSPIKESPDNRTFFTLDLQADAILTEQWRRTTVISATMLQQFTGVEAPVTLEAVYSSYDYRSGWNAAWGLMKDVELVTRKGSVYLFSTTEPDKWYEALAQLELTGVGDRTCEGFGQVLVCNDFHLVFREFPV
;
A
#
# COMPACT_ATOMS: atom_id res chain seq x y z
N MET A 1 19.25 -5.04 7.06
CA MET A 1 17.90 -4.73 7.59
C MET A 1 16.99 -5.90 7.27
N LYS A 2 16.23 -6.39 8.24
CA LYS A 2 15.24 -7.45 8.04
C LYS A 2 13.83 -6.88 8.08
N ARG A 3 12.93 -7.49 7.30
CA ARG A 3 11.51 -7.15 7.28
C ARG A 3 10.70 -8.24 7.98
N ILE A 4 10.01 -7.86 9.06
CA ILE A 4 9.07 -8.71 9.80
C ILE A 4 7.66 -8.39 9.32
N GLN A 5 7.00 -9.32 8.64
CA GLN A 5 5.63 -9.08 8.18
C GLN A 5 4.63 -9.38 9.29
N LEU A 6 3.69 -8.44 9.48
CA LEU A 6 2.60 -8.54 10.44
C LEU A 6 1.28 -8.82 9.72
N GLN A 7 0.45 -9.65 10.33
CA GLN A 7 -0.95 -9.80 10.02
C GLN A 7 -1.77 -9.45 11.27
N ILE A 8 -2.48 -8.34 11.20
CA ILE A 8 -3.27 -7.81 12.30
C ILE A 8 -4.74 -8.13 12.03
N LYS A 9 -5.29 -9.03 12.82
CA LYS A 9 -6.71 -9.38 12.79
C LYS A 9 -7.45 -8.56 13.85
N ALA A 10 -8.47 -7.81 13.43
CA ALA A 10 -9.31 -7.06 14.35
C ALA A 10 -10.24 -8.02 15.13
N LEU A 11 -10.18 -8.01 16.46
CA LEU A 11 -11.08 -8.79 17.34
C LEU A 11 -12.19 -7.93 17.97
N SER A 12 -12.07 -6.61 17.86
CA SER A 12 -13.05 -5.62 18.30
C SER A 12 -12.89 -4.37 17.43
N PRO A 13 -13.85 -3.43 17.44
CA PRO A 13 -13.77 -2.22 16.62
C PRO A 13 -12.53 -1.40 16.96
N LEU A 14 -11.90 -0.80 15.95
CA LEU A 14 -10.69 0.01 16.13
C LEU A 14 -11.03 1.49 15.99
N ALA A 15 -10.81 2.27 17.05
CA ALA A 15 -10.98 3.73 17.03
C ALA A 15 -9.64 4.40 16.67
N ILE A 16 -9.41 4.61 15.38
CA ILE A 16 -8.16 5.16 14.84
C ILE A 16 -8.41 6.59 14.39
N ALA A 17 -8.34 7.55 15.32
CA ALA A 17 -8.66 8.95 15.03
C ALA A 17 -7.74 9.54 13.95
N ARG A 18 -8.36 10.12 12.91
CA ARG A 18 -7.66 10.78 11.80
C ARG A 18 -7.13 12.17 12.16
N GLN A 19 -7.93 12.93 12.87
CA GLN A 19 -7.64 14.31 13.27
C GLN A 19 -8.39 14.69 14.54
N LYS A 20 -8.06 15.85 15.11
CA LYS A 20 -8.81 16.40 16.23
C LYS A 20 -10.27 16.61 15.81
N PRO A 21 -11.24 16.06 16.56
CA PRO A 21 -12.65 16.26 16.23
C PRO A 21 -13.00 17.75 16.40
N GLY A 22 -13.56 18.36 15.36
CA GLY A 22 -14.09 19.73 15.40
C GLY A 22 -15.47 19.83 16.07
N GLY A 23 -16.06 18.71 16.49
CA GLY A 23 -17.37 18.60 17.12
C GLY A 23 -17.56 17.25 17.82
N SER A 24 -18.79 16.78 17.99
CA SER A 24 -19.11 15.53 18.72
C SER A 24 -18.80 14.23 17.96
N VAL A 25 -18.23 14.33 16.75
CA VAL A 25 -17.89 13.19 15.89
C VAL A 25 -16.37 13.12 15.70
N SER A 26 -15.79 11.97 16.02
CA SER A 26 -14.40 11.64 15.72
C SER A 26 -14.34 10.71 14.51
N GLU A 27 -13.81 11.21 13.40
CA GLU A 27 -13.58 10.45 12.17
C GLU A 27 -12.37 9.51 12.30
N VAL A 28 -12.40 8.39 11.57
CA VAL A 28 -11.29 7.43 11.54
C VAL A 28 -10.61 7.29 10.18
N GLU A 29 -9.36 6.85 10.22
CA GLU A 29 -8.62 6.41 9.03
C GLU A 29 -9.25 5.17 8.38
N ASP A 30 -8.89 4.91 7.13
CA ASP A 30 -9.25 3.69 6.37
C ASP A 30 -8.27 2.52 6.59
N TYR A 31 -7.23 2.76 7.39
CA TYR A 31 -6.11 1.85 7.65
C TYR A 31 -5.58 2.07 9.07
N ILE A 32 -4.62 1.27 9.51
CA ILE A 32 -3.97 1.44 10.83
C ILE A 32 -2.62 2.14 10.62
N PRO A 33 -2.44 3.39 11.07
CA PRO A 33 -1.17 4.09 10.94
C PRO A 33 -0.03 3.39 11.68
N GLY A 34 1.16 3.45 11.10
CA GLY A 34 2.39 2.90 11.68
C GLY A 34 2.69 3.48 13.06
N THR A 35 2.39 4.76 13.27
CA THR A 35 2.49 5.40 14.60
C THR A 35 1.64 4.72 15.68
N VAL A 36 0.47 4.17 15.33
CA VAL A 36 -0.40 3.45 16.28
C VAL A 36 0.22 2.09 16.63
N ILE A 37 0.78 1.40 15.64
CA ILE A 37 1.46 0.11 15.82
C ILE A 37 2.72 0.33 16.68
N ARG A 38 3.56 1.30 16.30
CA ARG A 38 4.76 1.70 17.04
C ARG A 38 4.44 2.01 18.50
N GLY A 39 3.41 2.83 18.75
CA GLY A 39 2.99 3.19 20.10
C GLY A 39 2.49 1.99 20.91
N ALA A 40 1.70 1.09 20.31
CA ALA A 40 1.22 -0.11 20.98
C ALA A 40 2.36 -1.08 21.35
N PHE A 41 3.36 -1.22 20.48
CA PHE A 41 4.52 -2.07 20.71
C PHE A 41 5.42 -1.48 21.80
N ALA A 42 5.71 -0.18 21.71
CA ALA A 42 6.46 0.53 22.75
C ALA A 42 5.77 0.39 24.12
N ALA A 43 4.45 0.60 24.19
CA ALA A 43 3.68 0.47 25.43
C ALA A 43 3.76 -0.95 26.02
N GLN A 44 3.64 -1.99 25.18
CA GLN A 44 3.75 -3.38 25.63
C GLN A 44 5.17 -3.71 26.14
N ILE A 45 6.22 -3.27 25.46
CA ILE A 45 7.61 -3.49 25.91
C ILE A 45 7.88 -2.77 27.24
N LEU A 46 7.44 -1.52 27.38
CA LEU A 46 7.57 -0.76 28.64
C LEU A 46 6.79 -1.40 29.79
N GLN A 47 5.58 -1.89 29.53
CA GLN A 47 4.78 -2.58 30.53
C GLN A 47 5.45 -3.86 31.02
N GLN A 48 6.05 -4.64 30.12
CA GLN A 48 6.72 -5.90 30.46
C GLN A 48 8.06 -5.70 31.18
N SER A 49 8.76 -4.61 30.87
CA SER A 49 10.04 -4.28 31.50
C SER A 49 9.89 -3.54 32.83
N GLY A 50 8.68 -3.08 33.17
CA GLY A 50 8.42 -2.31 34.40
C GLY A 50 8.89 -0.84 34.33
N HIS A 51 9.39 -0.38 33.19
CA HIS A 51 9.96 0.96 32.99
C HIS A 51 8.94 2.00 32.48
N LEU A 52 7.71 1.98 33.00
CA LEU A 52 6.61 2.84 32.50
C LEU A 52 6.89 4.35 32.62
N SER A 53 7.82 4.77 33.48
CA SER A 53 8.15 6.19 33.75
C SER A 53 9.64 6.51 33.69
N THR A 54 10.48 5.58 33.23
CA THR A 54 11.94 5.78 33.16
C THR A 54 12.32 6.45 31.84
N ASN A 55 13.26 7.40 31.87
CA ASN A 55 13.87 7.93 30.64
C ASN A 55 14.86 6.89 30.09
N LEU A 56 14.56 6.35 28.90
CA LEU A 56 15.35 5.32 28.24
C LEU A 56 16.18 5.86 27.06
N ALA A 57 16.42 7.18 26.99
CA ALA A 57 17.09 7.81 25.86
C ALA A 57 18.60 7.51 25.76
N GLU A 58 19.31 7.30 26.89
CA GLU A 58 20.77 7.10 26.89
C GLU A 58 21.21 5.72 27.41
N ASN A 59 20.30 4.97 28.04
CA ASN A 59 20.57 3.64 28.62
C ASN A 59 19.37 2.69 28.43
N GLY A 60 18.63 2.83 27.33
CA GLY A 60 17.41 2.07 27.08
C GLY A 60 17.62 0.69 26.46
N GLY A 61 18.87 0.30 26.18
CA GLY A 61 19.20 -0.98 25.54
C GLY A 61 18.42 -1.20 24.24
N ASP A 62 17.82 -2.38 24.11
CA ASP A 62 17.01 -2.76 22.95
C ASP A 62 15.82 -1.81 22.71
N PHE A 63 15.24 -1.22 23.75
CA PHE A 63 14.15 -0.26 23.58
C PHE A 63 14.65 1.03 22.90
N GLN A 64 15.81 1.53 23.33
CA GLN A 64 16.42 2.69 22.69
C GLN A 64 16.73 2.38 21.23
N ALA A 65 17.37 1.25 20.94
CA ALA A 65 17.68 0.85 19.58
C ALA A 65 16.44 0.71 18.69
N LEU A 66 15.32 0.17 19.22
CA LEU A 66 14.09 0.00 18.46
C LEU A 66 13.32 1.31 18.20
N PHE A 67 13.38 2.28 19.12
CA PHE A 67 12.47 3.43 19.08
C PHE A 67 13.15 4.80 19.08
N LEU A 68 14.33 4.96 19.66
CA LEU A 68 14.94 6.25 19.99
C LEU A 68 16.34 6.46 19.38
N GLY A 69 16.99 5.41 18.88
CA GLY A 69 18.32 5.47 18.26
C GLY A 69 18.31 6.14 16.88
N ASP A 70 19.49 6.24 16.28
CA ASP A 70 19.68 6.86 14.96
C ASP A 70 19.07 6.05 13.81
N GLU A 71 19.03 4.72 13.97
CA GLU A 71 18.41 3.79 13.04
C GLU A 71 17.26 3.02 13.73
N PRO A 72 16.17 3.70 14.12
CA PRO A 72 15.08 3.06 14.84
C PRO A 72 14.31 2.13 13.91
N ALA A 73 13.59 1.17 14.49
CA ALA A 73 12.72 0.30 13.71
C ALA A 73 11.61 1.11 13.01
N ILE A 74 11.35 0.77 11.75
CA ILE A 74 10.35 1.41 10.91
C ILE A 74 9.05 0.60 10.96
N PHE A 75 8.01 1.20 11.53
CA PHE A 75 6.69 0.59 11.64
C PHE A 75 5.83 1.02 10.46
N GLN A 76 5.71 0.18 9.44
CA GLN A 76 4.90 0.47 8.26
C GLN A 76 3.41 0.46 8.61
N HIS A 77 2.62 1.26 7.88
CA HIS A 77 1.16 1.26 7.98
C HIS A 77 0.57 -0.13 7.76
N ALA A 78 -0.56 -0.43 8.41
CA ALA A 78 -1.32 -1.65 8.14
C ALA A 78 -2.50 -1.37 7.21
N TYR A 79 -2.42 -1.88 5.98
CA TYR A 79 -3.47 -1.73 4.99
C TYR A 79 -4.44 -2.90 5.00
N PRO A 80 -5.73 -2.67 4.68
CA PRO A 80 -6.73 -3.73 4.61
C PRO A 80 -6.30 -4.79 3.58
N ALA A 81 -6.40 -6.06 3.97
CA ALA A 81 -5.93 -7.19 3.17
C ALA A 81 -6.97 -8.32 3.08
N THR A 82 -8.24 -8.03 3.38
CA THR A 82 -9.33 -9.01 3.32
C THR A 82 -9.87 -9.10 1.90
N LEU A 83 -9.30 -10.01 1.12
CA LEU A 83 -9.81 -10.35 -0.20
C LEU A 83 -10.92 -11.41 -0.13
N GLU A 84 -12.02 -11.15 -0.82
CA GLU A 84 -13.14 -12.06 -0.98
C GLU A 84 -13.33 -12.41 -2.46
N ILE A 85 -13.33 -13.70 -2.76
CA ILE A 85 -13.63 -14.23 -4.09
C ILE A 85 -14.72 -15.28 -3.92
N ASN A 86 -15.87 -15.09 -4.59
CA ASN A 86 -17.01 -16.01 -4.53
C ASN A 86 -17.45 -16.37 -3.09
N ASP A 87 -17.58 -15.36 -2.23
CA ASP A 87 -17.97 -15.49 -0.82
C ASP A 87 -17.00 -16.31 0.06
N GLU A 88 -15.78 -16.58 -0.41
CA GLU A 88 -14.70 -17.18 0.37
C GLU A 88 -13.57 -16.16 0.61
N ILE A 89 -13.03 -16.14 1.84
CA ILE A 89 -11.82 -15.38 2.14
C ILE A 89 -10.64 -16.11 1.51
N VAL A 90 -9.95 -15.43 0.60
CA VAL A 90 -8.76 -16.02 -0.02
C VAL A 90 -7.62 -16.03 0.99
N SER A 91 -7.04 -17.21 1.23
CA SER A 91 -5.84 -17.36 2.05
C SER A 91 -4.67 -16.55 1.47
N ARG A 92 -3.92 -15.87 2.36
CA ARG A 92 -2.79 -14.97 2.05
C ARG A 92 -1.73 -15.57 1.13
N GLN A 93 -1.60 -16.89 1.04
CA GLN A 93 -0.67 -17.54 0.11
C GLN A 93 -0.88 -17.11 -1.36
N ARG A 94 -2.02 -16.50 -1.70
CA ARG A 94 -2.33 -16.02 -3.07
C ARG A 94 -2.43 -14.51 -3.20
N VAL A 95 -2.32 -13.73 -2.11
CA VAL A 95 -2.47 -12.27 -2.14
C VAL A 95 -1.09 -11.65 -2.07
N GLU A 96 -0.66 -11.03 -3.17
CA GLU A 96 0.56 -10.23 -3.20
C GLU A 96 0.43 -9.01 -2.28
N GLU A 97 1.56 -8.35 -1.99
CA GLU A 97 1.63 -7.16 -1.16
C GLU A 97 0.53 -6.13 -1.48
N ILE A 98 -0.04 -5.51 -0.44
CA ILE A 98 -1.07 -4.48 -0.63
C ILE A 98 -0.38 -3.19 -1.08
N LYS A 99 -0.75 -2.69 -2.24
CA LYS A 99 -0.17 -1.50 -2.86
C LYS A 99 -1.19 -0.34 -2.86
N VAL A 100 -0.67 0.88 -2.90
CA VAL A 100 -1.45 2.10 -3.12
C VAL A 100 -1.54 2.37 -4.61
N LEU A 101 -2.73 2.69 -5.08
CA LEU A 101 -2.95 3.01 -6.48
C LEU A 101 -2.35 4.39 -6.81
N PRO A 102 -1.59 4.54 -7.91
CA PRO A 102 -0.98 5.82 -8.26
C PRO A 102 -2.03 6.86 -8.64
N ALA A 103 -1.72 8.14 -8.42
CA ALA A 103 -2.58 9.29 -8.74
C ALA A 103 -2.81 9.46 -10.26
N THR A 104 -1.98 8.81 -11.07
CA THR A 104 -2.10 8.73 -12.53
C THR A 104 -3.07 7.66 -13.01
N ALA A 105 -3.60 6.83 -12.10
CA ALA A 105 -4.59 5.81 -12.42
C ALA A 105 -5.99 6.42 -12.58
N LEU A 106 -6.66 6.05 -13.66
CA LEU A 106 -8.01 6.50 -14.01
C LEU A 106 -8.93 5.33 -14.33
N SER A 107 -10.23 5.59 -14.22
CA SER A 107 -11.30 4.63 -14.50
C SER A 107 -12.52 5.35 -15.05
N SER A 108 -13.45 4.62 -15.69
CA SER A 108 -14.75 5.17 -16.10
C SER A 108 -15.46 5.86 -14.93
N LYS A 109 -16.02 7.05 -15.17
CA LYS A 109 -16.84 7.77 -14.19
C LYS A 109 -18.20 7.10 -13.96
N THR A 110 -18.75 6.42 -14.97
CA THR A 110 -20.07 5.77 -14.89
C THR A 110 -19.99 4.40 -14.23
N LYS A 111 -18.88 3.67 -14.44
CA LYS A 111 -18.67 2.31 -13.92
C LYS A 111 -17.25 2.12 -13.38
N PRO A 112 -16.89 2.79 -12.26
CA PRO A 112 -15.52 2.85 -11.77
C PRO A 112 -15.03 1.55 -11.13
N GLY A 113 -13.75 1.24 -11.31
CA GLY A 113 -13.02 0.19 -10.61
C GLY A 113 -12.57 -0.97 -11.51
N PHE A 114 -11.98 -1.99 -10.88
CA PHE A 114 -11.37 -3.12 -11.61
C PHE A 114 -12.40 -4.02 -12.31
N LYS A 115 -11.99 -4.59 -13.44
CA LYS A 115 -12.70 -5.66 -14.15
C LYS A 115 -12.81 -6.93 -13.26
N PRO A 116 -13.80 -7.82 -13.50
CA PRO A 116 -14.80 -7.78 -14.58
C PRO A 116 -16.10 -7.05 -14.22
N LYS A 117 -16.30 -6.65 -12.96
CA LYS A 117 -17.56 -6.01 -12.53
C LYS A 117 -17.71 -4.58 -13.09
N ASN A 118 -16.58 -3.91 -13.32
CA ASN A 118 -16.48 -2.51 -13.74
C ASN A 118 -15.66 -2.39 -15.05
N ASN A 119 -15.49 -1.17 -15.55
CA ASN A 119 -14.87 -0.94 -16.86
C ASN A 119 -13.34 -1.01 -16.85
N GLY A 120 -12.72 -1.24 -15.68
CA GLY A 120 -11.29 -1.36 -15.52
C GLY A 120 -10.62 -0.06 -15.10
N VAL A 121 -9.39 -0.20 -14.65
CA VAL A 121 -8.52 0.91 -14.23
C VAL A 121 -7.26 0.82 -15.08
N PHE A 122 -6.77 1.95 -15.56
CA PHE A 122 -5.55 2.06 -16.36
C PHE A 122 -4.73 3.26 -15.89
N ASP A 123 -3.45 3.27 -16.20
CA ASP A 123 -2.55 4.37 -15.85
C ASP A 123 -2.34 5.33 -17.03
N THR A 124 -2.04 6.58 -16.70
CA THR A 124 -1.85 7.66 -17.69
C THR A 124 -0.48 8.31 -17.65
N LEU A 125 0.43 7.89 -16.76
CA LEU A 125 1.73 8.53 -16.57
C LEU A 125 2.51 8.61 -17.88
N ILE A 126 2.77 7.45 -18.50
CA ILE A 126 3.63 7.34 -19.68
C ILE A 126 2.99 8.07 -20.87
N ASP A 127 1.69 7.88 -21.10
CA ASP A 127 1.01 8.56 -22.20
C ASP A 127 0.97 10.09 -22.03
N ARG A 128 0.79 10.59 -20.80
CA ARG A 128 0.86 12.04 -20.52
C ARG A 128 2.25 12.59 -20.78
N PHE A 129 3.28 11.88 -20.32
CA PHE A 129 4.68 12.25 -20.57
C PHE A 129 4.98 12.29 -22.07
N CYS A 130 4.56 11.27 -22.83
CA CYS A 130 4.68 11.26 -24.28
C CYS A 130 3.94 12.44 -24.90
N ALA A 131 2.65 12.63 -24.60
CA ALA A 131 1.83 13.71 -25.16
C ALA A 131 2.47 15.09 -24.97
N GLU A 132 2.96 15.37 -23.76
CA GLU A 132 3.68 16.62 -23.46
C GLU A 132 4.97 16.75 -24.28
N GLY A 133 5.71 15.64 -24.44
CA GLY A 133 6.90 15.57 -25.29
C GLY A 133 6.67 15.93 -26.76
N TYR A 134 5.48 15.67 -27.28
CA TYR A 134 5.05 16.04 -28.64
C TYR A 134 4.21 17.33 -28.69
N GLY A 135 3.95 17.99 -27.56
CA GLY A 135 3.17 19.23 -27.49
C GLY A 135 1.66 19.06 -27.68
N TYR A 136 1.11 17.87 -27.40
CA TYR A 136 -0.31 17.60 -27.48
C TYR A 136 -0.97 17.53 -26.10
N PRO A 137 -2.21 18.03 -25.94
CA PRO A 137 -2.99 17.77 -24.74
C PRO A 137 -3.36 16.28 -24.66
N TYR A 138 -3.30 15.71 -23.46
CA TYR A 138 -3.75 14.35 -23.21
C TYR A 138 -5.06 14.33 -22.41
N ASP A 139 -6.18 14.06 -23.11
CA ASP A 139 -7.51 13.93 -22.51
C ASP A 139 -8.07 12.51 -22.68
N PRO A 140 -7.94 11.63 -21.67
CA PRO A 140 -8.37 10.26 -21.76
C PRO A 140 -9.88 10.05 -21.66
N ASN A 141 -10.40 9.14 -22.49
CA ASN A 141 -11.74 8.56 -22.34
C ASN A 141 -11.64 7.07 -21.99
N CYS A 142 -12.69 6.55 -21.38
CA CYS A 142 -12.76 5.16 -20.98
C CYS A 142 -12.77 4.25 -22.22
N PRO A 143 -11.92 3.21 -22.27
CA PRO A 143 -11.80 2.35 -23.45
C PRO A 143 -13.02 1.44 -23.68
N THR A 144 -13.89 1.27 -22.68
CA THR A 144 -15.03 0.33 -22.76
C THR A 144 -16.32 1.01 -23.21
N ASP A 145 -16.61 2.20 -22.68
CA ASP A 145 -17.87 2.92 -22.95
C ASP A 145 -17.66 4.25 -23.71
N GLY A 146 -16.40 4.71 -23.89
CA GLY A 146 -16.09 5.98 -24.54
C GLY A 146 -16.37 7.22 -23.68
N GLU A 147 -16.82 7.04 -22.43
CA GLU A 147 -17.22 8.12 -21.53
C GLU A 147 -16.02 8.74 -20.80
N ARG A 148 -16.28 9.84 -20.08
CA ARG A 148 -15.29 10.52 -19.23
C ARG A 148 -14.71 9.58 -18.17
N VAL A 149 -13.43 9.76 -17.89
CA VAL A 149 -12.74 9.08 -16.80
C VAL A 149 -12.54 10.00 -15.60
N ASP A 150 -12.34 9.38 -14.43
CA ASP A 150 -12.04 10.06 -13.18
C ASP A 150 -11.12 9.15 -12.33
N THR A 151 -10.66 9.68 -11.20
CA THR A 151 -9.99 8.89 -10.17
C THR A 151 -10.91 7.73 -9.74
N PRO A 152 -10.39 6.49 -9.62
CA PRO A 152 -11.23 5.32 -9.42
C PRO A 152 -11.88 5.21 -8.03
N GLY A 153 -11.58 6.12 -7.10
CA GLY A 153 -12.01 6.02 -5.70
C GLY A 153 -11.43 4.80 -4.97
N ILE A 154 -10.34 4.22 -5.50
CA ILE A 154 -9.63 3.06 -4.93
C ILE A 154 -8.33 3.57 -4.33
N SER A 155 -8.17 3.42 -3.01
CA SER A 155 -6.92 3.76 -2.33
C SER A 155 -5.93 2.59 -2.33
N PHE A 156 -6.42 1.38 -2.06
CA PHE A 156 -5.59 0.19 -1.87
C PHE A 156 -6.03 -0.92 -2.83
N TYR A 157 -5.05 -1.63 -3.39
CA TYR A 157 -5.29 -2.79 -4.22
C TYR A 157 -4.28 -3.90 -3.94
N SER A 158 -4.63 -5.11 -4.34
CA SER A 158 -3.74 -6.27 -4.32
C SER A 158 -3.82 -7.01 -5.65
N GLN A 159 -2.70 -7.50 -6.13
CA GLN A 159 -2.64 -8.42 -7.27
C GLN A 159 -2.74 -9.87 -6.76
N VAL A 160 -3.49 -10.69 -7.48
CA VAL A 160 -3.64 -12.13 -7.21
C VAL A 160 -3.37 -12.89 -8.48
N ASN A 161 -2.40 -13.80 -8.41
CA ASN A 161 -2.09 -14.72 -9.49
C ASN A 161 -3.10 -15.88 -9.44
N LYS A 162 -4.07 -15.86 -10.36
CA LYS A 162 -4.98 -16.99 -10.54
C LYS A 162 -4.39 -17.94 -11.57
N ALA A 163 -3.82 -19.04 -11.10
CA ALA A 163 -3.47 -20.17 -11.94
C ALA A 163 -4.73 -21.02 -12.20
N PHE A 164 -5.27 -20.96 -13.41
CA PHE A 164 -6.31 -21.91 -13.85
C PHE A 164 -5.65 -23.10 -14.54
N LEU A 165 -5.98 -24.31 -14.10
CA LEU A 165 -5.68 -25.53 -14.85
C LEU A 165 -6.75 -25.66 -15.94
N VAL A 166 -6.41 -25.33 -17.19
CA VAL A 166 -7.36 -25.47 -18.31
C VAL A 166 -7.22 -26.86 -18.91
N PHE A 167 -8.21 -27.72 -18.67
CA PHE A 167 -8.38 -28.97 -19.42
C PHE A 167 -9.10 -28.70 -20.74
N TRP A 168 -8.41 -28.93 -21.86
CA TRP A 168 -9.00 -28.85 -23.20
C TRP A 168 -9.96 -30.05 -23.46
N CYS A 169 -11.17 -30.04 -22.89
CA CYS A 169 -12.14 -31.13 -23.09
C CYS A 169 -13.05 -30.98 -24.32
N LYS A 170 -12.78 -30.05 -25.24
CA LYS A 170 -13.71 -29.73 -26.35
C LYS A 170 -13.65 -30.66 -27.57
N TRP A 171 -12.84 -31.71 -27.56
CA TRP A 171 -12.69 -32.63 -28.70
C TRP A 171 -13.08 -34.09 -28.44
N TYR A 172 -13.36 -34.49 -27.19
CA TYR A 172 -13.64 -35.89 -26.86
C TYR A 172 -15.08 -36.31 -27.18
N TYR A 173 -16.06 -35.41 -27.01
CA TYR A 173 -17.49 -35.76 -27.21
C TYR A 173 -17.88 -35.93 -28.68
N LYS A 174 -17.07 -35.42 -29.63
CA LYS A 174 -17.34 -35.53 -31.07
C LYS A 174 -16.72 -36.78 -31.71
N LEU A 175 -15.76 -37.41 -31.04
CA LEU A 175 -15.09 -38.64 -31.50
C LEU A 175 -15.83 -39.92 -31.10
N GLN A 176 -16.66 -39.89 -30.05
CA GLN A 176 -17.44 -41.06 -29.62
C GLN A 176 -18.60 -41.43 -30.57
N ASN A 177 -18.99 -40.57 -31.52
CA ASN A 177 -20.11 -40.83 -32.43
C ASN A 177 -19.72 -41.36 -33.83
N ASN A 178 -18.42 -41.54 -34.12
CA ASN A 178 -17.99 -42.21 -35.36
C ASN A 178 -17.28 -43.52 -35.00
N GLN A 179 -17.98 -44.63 -35.22
CA GLN A 179 -17.40 -45.97 -35.17
C GLN A 179 -16.36 -46.14 -36.29
N LEU A 180 -15.12 -46.50 -35.94
CA LEU A 180 -14.41 -47.71 -36.37
C LEU A 180 -12.89 -47.52 -36.27
N VAL A 181 -12.32 -48.30 -35.35
CA VAL A 181 -11.17 -49.21 -35.56
C VAL A 181 -9.92 -48.60 -36.20
N GLU A 182 -9.01 -48.13 -35.34
CA GLU A 182 -7.58 -48.49 -35.37
C GLU A 182 -6.92 -48.03 -34.05
N ALA A 183 -7.30 -48.68 -32.95
CA ALA A 183 -6.75 -48.42 -31.61
C ALA A 183 -5.40 -49.14 -31.36
N GLY A 184 -4.54 -49.23 -32.38
CA GLY A 184 -3.28 -49.99 -32.32
C GLY A 184 -2.01 -49.22 -32.70
N LYS A 185 -2.08 -47.90 -32.97
CA LYS A 185 -0.94 -47.10 -33.43
C LYS A 185 -0.93 -45.63 -32.95
N LEU A 186 -1.47 -45.36 -31.76
CA LEU A 186 -1.44 -44.01 -31.16
C LEU A 186 -0.92 -44.03 -29.72
N ASP A 187 0.22 -44.69 -29.53
CA ASP A 187 0.88 -44.85 -28.23
C ASP A 187 1.70 -43.63 -27.77
N LEU A 188 1.45 -42.42 -28.28
CA LEU A 188 2.25 -41.23 -27.91
C LEU A 188 1.53 -39.86 -27.97
N TRP A 189 0.19 -39.79 -27.99
CA TRP A 189 -0.54 -38.50 -28.05
C TRP A 189 -1.46 -38.18 -26.86
N PHE A 190 -1.50 -39.01 -25.82
CA PHE A 190 -2.21 -38.70 -24.56
C PHE A 190 -1.39 -37.80 -23.62
N ILE A 191 -0.70 -36.79 -24.15
CA ILE A 191 -0.24 -35.67 -23.33
C ILE A 191 -1.47 -34.80 -23.09
N SER A 192 -2.09 -34.98 -21.93
CA SER A 192 -2.93 -33.94 -21.35
C SER A 192 -2.05 -32.70 -21.17
N LEU A 193 -2.08 -31.79 -22.15
CA LEU A 193 -1.42 -30.50 -22.06
C LEU A 193 -2.27 -29.61 -21.13
N ALA A 194 -2.19 -29.88 -19.82
CA ALA A 194 -2.68 -28.97 -18.81
C ALA A 194 -1.75 -27.74 -18.83
N TYR A 195 -2.14 -26.70 -19.56
CA TYR A 195 -1.45 -25.42 -19.47
C TYR A 195 -2.10 -24.60 -18.35
N TYR A 196 -1.26 -24.07 -17.46
CA TYR A 196 -1.70 -23.09 -16.48
C TYR A 196 -1.83 -21.73 -17.15
N LEU A 197 -3.07 -21.27 -17.32
CA LEU A 197 -3.29 -19.85 -17.62
C LEU A 197 -3.23 -19.10 -16.29
N ILE A 198 -2.10 -18.43 -16.06
CA ILE A 198 -1.93 -17.49 -14.96
C ILE A 198 -2.49 -16.15 -15.43
N TYR A 199 -3.62 -15.75 -14.87
CA TYR A 199 -4.12 -14.39 -15.02
C TYR A 199 -3.81 -13.62 -13.73
N GLU A 200 -3.11 -12.50 -13.86
CA GLU A 200 -3.00 -11.53 -12.78
C GLU A 200 -4.31 -10.75 -12.70
N ARG A 201 -4.91 -10.65 -11.51
CA ARG A 201 -6.09 -9.78 -11.31
C ARG A 201 -5.88 -8.86 -10.14
N ALA A 202 -6.17 -7.58 -10.36
CA ALA A 202 -6.19 -6.57 -9.32
C ALA A 202 -7.55 -6.53 -8.61
N TYR A 203 -7.51 -6.40 -7.29
CA TYR A 203 -8.68 -6.33 -6.43
C TYR A 203 -8.61 -5.13 -5.50
N LYS A 204 -9.72 -4.39 -5.38
CA LYS A 204 -9.87 -3.30 -4.42
C LYS A 204 -9.81 -3.85 -2.99
N GLN A 205 -9.08 -3.18 -2.12
CA GLN A 205 -9.03 -3.45 -0.69
C GLN A 205 -9.58 -2.26 0.09
N GLU A 206 -10.50 -2.52 1.03
CA GLU A 206 -11.07 -1.48 1.88
C GLU A 206 -11.52 -2.04 3.23
N ALA A 207 -11.55 -1.16 4.23
CA ALA A 207 -12.09 -1.45 5.54
C ALA A 207 -13.45 -0.77 5.71
N ASN A 208 -14.42 -1.49 6.28
CA ASN A 208 -15.74 -0.94 6.58
C ASN A 208 -15.70 -0.13 7.87
N LYS A 209 -16.43 0.99 7.91
CA LYS A 209 -16.58 1.85 9.09
C LYS A 209 -17.98 1.77 9.67
N ARG A 210 -18.13 2.15 10.95
CA ARG A 210 -19.43 2.43 11.56
C ARG A 210 -19.32 3.51 12.62
N LEU A 211 -20.43 4.20 12.88
CA LEU A 211 -20.54 5.18 13.96
C LEU A 211 -21.05 4.51 15.24
N LEU A 212 -20.35 4.69 16.35
CA LEU A 212 -20.76 4.27 17.68
C LEU A 212 -21.17 5.49 18.52
N THR A 213 -22.47 5.67 18.73
CA THR A 213 -23.00 6.72 19.62
C THR A 213 -23.04 6.22 21.05
N ARG A 214 -22.54 7.02 21.99
CA ARG A 214 -22.52 6.71 23.41
C ARG A 214 -22.99 7.93 24.22
N VAL A 215 -23.57 7.64 25.37
CA VAL A 215 -23.99 8.64 26.35
C VAL A 215 -23.23 8.46 27.65
N GLY A 216 -22.90 9.56 28.32
CA GLY A 216 -22.43 9.55 29.70
C GLY A 216 -23.55 9.07 30.63
N ILE A 217 -23.21 8.36 31.69
CA ILE A 217 -24.18 7.92 32.69
C ILE A 217 -23.94 8.72 33.97
N ASN A 218 -24.97 9.43 34.41
CA ASN A 218 -24.97 10.08 35.71
C ASN A 218 -25.03 9.01 36.80
N ARG A 219 -23.92 8.75 37.48
CA ARG A 219 -23.83 7.65 38.46
C ARG A 219 -24.77 7.83 39.65
N ARG A 220 -25.16 9.06 40.00
CA ARG A 220 -26.07 9.33 41.13
C ARG A 220 -27.53 9.05 40.76
N ARG A 221 -27.92 9.33 39.52
CA ARG A 221 -29.31 9.22 39.05
C ARG A 221 -29.57 7.98 38.19
N ALA A 222 -28.52 7.29 37.75
CA ALA A 222 -28.57 6.20 36.78
C ALA A 222 -29.27 6.59 35.46
N THR A 223 -29.26 7.87 35.11
CA THR A 223 -29.81 8.42 33.86
C THR A 223 -28.70 8.85 32.91
N ALA A 224 -29.06 9.20 31.67
CA ALA A 224 -28.17 9.92 30.77
C ALA A 224 -27.65 11.19 31.45
N GLU A 225 -26.35 11.41 31.36
CA GLU A 225 -25.73 12.67 31.78
C GLU A 225 -26.00 13.74 30.72
N GLU A 226 -26.39 14.92 31.17
CA GLU A 226 -26.60 16.06 30.29
C GLU A 226 -25.30 16.44 29.58
N GLU A 227 -25.42 16.83 28.30
CA GLU A 227 -24.30 17.25 27.43
C GLU A 227 -23.21 16.21 27.15
N ILE A 228 -23.27 15.00 27.71
CA ILE A 228 -22.31 13.92 27.43
C ILE A 228 -22.88 12.96 26.39
N LEU A 229 -23.14 13.46 25.18
CA LEU A 229 -23.45 12.65 24.00
C LEU A 229 -22.31 12.78 22.99
N TYR A 230 -21.73 11.66 22.58
CA TYR A 230 -20.63 11.66 21.63
C TYR A 230 -20.68 10.44 20.70
N SER A 231 -20.11 10.61 19.52
CA SER A 231 -20.07 9.59 18.48
C SER A 231 -18.63 9.33 18.06
N ILE A 232 -18.24 8.06 18.07
CA ILE A 232 -16.91 7.61 17.66
C ILE A 232 -17.07 6.77 16.41
N GLU A 233 -16.51 7.22 15.29
CA GLU A 233 -16.37 6.36 14.13
C GLU A 233 -15.32 5.28 14.43
N VAL A 234 -15.53 4.05 13.95
CA VAL A 234 -14.60 2.94 14.18
C VAL A 234 -14.46 2.09 12.92
N LEU A 235 -13.27 1.53 12.71
CA LEU A 235 -13.04 0.45 11.77
C LEU A 235 -13.69 -0.83 12.31
N ASN A 236 -14.46 -1.52 11.46
CA ASN A 236 -15.13 -2.74 11.83
C ASN A 236 -14.15 -3.91 12.01
N GLU A 237 -14.49 -4.74 12.98
CA GLU A 237 -13.87 -6.02 13.31
C GLU A 237 -14.23 -7.14 12.32
N SER A 238 -15.39 -7.04 11.68
CA SER A 238 -15.88 -8.00 10.69
C SER A 238 -16.57 -7.33 9.50
N LYS A 239 -16.54 -7.98 8.32
CA LYS A 239 -17.29 -7.49 7.14
C LYS A 239 -18.80 -7.71 7.25
N PHE A 240 -19.23 -8.80 7.88
CA PHE A 240 -20.64 -9.17 8.05
C PHE A 240 -21.03 -9.29 9.53
N LYS A 241 -22.27 -8.91 9.85
CA LYS A 241 -22.96 -9.27 11.09
C LYS A 241 -23.82 -10.52 10.81
N GLY A 242 -23.62 -11.62 11.55
CA GLY A 242 -24.36 -12.88 11.36
C GLY A 242 -23.64 -14.08 11.99
N GLU A 243 -24.14 -15.29 11.73
CA GLU A 243 -23.70 -16.56 12.38
C GLU A 243 -22.23 -16.94 12.10
N LYS A 244 -21.57 -16.34 11.11
CA LYS A 244 -20.14 -16.53 10.79
C LYS A 244 -19.46 -15.19 10.49
N PRO A 245 -19.11 -14.38 11.51
CA PRO A 245 -18.44 -13.10 11.28
C PRO A 245 -17.07 -13.33 10.66
N LYS A 246 -16.88 -12.81 9.44
CA LYS A 246 -15.61 -12.82 8.72
C LYS A 246 -14.72 -11.68 9.23
N PRO A 247 -13.58 -11.97 9.89
CA PRO A 247 -12.75 -10.93 10.50
C PRO A 247 -12.06 -10.07 9.44
N VAL A 248 -11.90 -8.78 9.75
CA VAL A 248 -11.08 -7.87 8.94
C VAL A 248 -9.61 -8.06 9.30
N ILE A 249 -8.78 -8.19 8.27
CA ILE A 249 -7.34 -8.43 8.37
C ILE A 249 -6.61 -7.24 7.75
N TYR A 250 -5.57 -6.77 8.43
CA TYR A 250 -4.65 -5.75 7.95
C TYR A 250 -3.25 -6.33 7.84
N ASN A 251 -2.51 -5.98 6.79
CA ASN A 251 -1.12 -6.37 6.60
C ASN A 251 -0.21 -5.16 6.80
N SER A 252 0.85 -5.34 7.58
CA SER A 252 1.89 -4.34 7.86
C SER A 252 3.25 -5.04 7.85
N ALA A 253 4.34 -4.28 7.97
CA ALA A 253 5.65 -4.82 8.28
C ALA A 253 6.43 -3.90 9.24
N ILE A 254 7.41 -4.49 9.91
CA ILE A 254 8.42 -3.77 10.68
C ILE A 254 9.75 -4.00 9.99
N VAL A 255 10.44 -2.92 9.61
CA VAL A 255 11.83 -2.99 9.14
C VAL A 255 12.73 -2.67 10.33
N VAL A 256 13.69 -3.53 10.60
CA VAL A 256 14.56 -3.44 11.77
C VAL A 256 15.96 -3.94 11.43
N THR A 257 16.95 -3.50 12.20
CA THR A 257 18.31 -4.02 12.12
C THR A 257 18.34 -5.53 12.39
N ASP A 258 19.29 -6.22 11.78
CA ASP A 258 19.35 -7.68 11.77
C ASP A 258 19.56 -8.25 13.18
N THR A 259 20.23 -7.50 14.05
CA THR A 259 20.54 -7.86 15.44
C THR A 259 19.31 -8.01 16.33
N LEU A 260 18.26 -7.21 16.10
CA LEU A 260 17.05 -7.19 16.94
C LEU A 260 15.85 -7.89 16.30
N ALA A 261 15.97 -8.27 15.02
CA ALA A 261 14.88 -8.86 14.25
C ALA A 261 14.32 -10.14 14.89
N ASP A 262 15.19 -11.06 15.30
CA ASP A 262 14.76 -12.35 15.86
C ASP A 262 14.16 -12.19 17.27
N SER A 263 14.77 -11.36 18.11
CA SER A 263 14.25 -11.00 19.45
C SER A 263 12.88 -10.34 19.37
N LEU A 264 12.71 -9.38 18.45
CA LEU A 264 11.44 -8.71 18.23
C LEU A 264 10.38 -9.68 17.68
N TRP A 265 10.75 -10.53 16.72
CA TRP A 265 9.84 -11.56 16.19
C TRP A 265 9.36 -12.52 17.30
N GLN A 266 10.27 -13.03 18.15
CA GLN A 266 9.93 -13.90 19.26
C GLN A 266 9.02 -13.20 20.28
N PHE A 267 9.32 -11.94 20.61
CA PHE A 267 8.50 -11.13 21.52
C PHE A 267 7.05 -11.02 21.04
N ILE A 268 6.85 -10.68 19.76
CA ILE A 268 5.51 -10.52 19.18
C ILE A 268 4.80 -11.87 19.10
N HIS A 269 5.49 -12.92 18.66
CA HIS A 269 4.92 -14.26 18.54
C HIS A 269 4.37 -14.77 19.88
N ALA A 270 5.15 -14.63 20.96
CA ALA A 270 4.76 -15.03 22.30
C ALA A 270 3.55 -14.24 22.85
N ARG A 271 3.34 -13.00 22.38
CA ARG A 271 2.35 -12.04 22.91
C ARG A 271 1.30 -11.61 21.89
N HIS A 272 1.06 -12.43 20.88
CA HIS A 272 0.23 -12.09 19.72
C HIS A 272 -1.20 -11.60 20.07
N GLN A 273 -1.72 -11.83 21.28
CA GLN A 273 -3.06 -11.42 21.73
C GLN A 273 -3.07 -10.27 22.75
N ASP A 274 -1.90 -9.80 23.18
CA ASP A 274 -1.80 -8.81 24.26
C ASP A 274 -1.94 -7.36 23.73
N PHE A 275 -1.89 -7.19 22.41
CA PHE A 275 -1.90 -5.89 21.78
C PHE A 275 -3.29 -5.28 21.69
N ARG A 276 -3.34 -3.96 21.87
CA ARG A 276 -4.49 -3.12 21.56
C ARG A 276 -4.07 -1.95 20.70
N LEU A 277 -4.85 -1.67 19.66
CA LEU A 277 -4.59 -0.60 18.68
C LEU A 277 -5.71 0.44 18.72
N GLY A 278 -5.32 1.72 18.72
CA GLY A 278 -6.25 2.85 18.71
C GLY A 278 -6.69 3.32 20.10
N GLY A 279 -7.65 4.26 20.10
CA GLY A 279 -8.21 4.86 21.30
C GLY A 279 -9.35 4.05 21.92
N SER A 280 -9.88 4.56 23.05
CA SER A 280 -11.03 3.98 23.76
C SER A 280 -10.84 2.50 24.18
N THR A 281 -9.61 2.10 24.47
CA THR A 281 -9.25 0.75 24.91
C THR A 281 -9.91 0.37 26.24
N SER A 282 -10.02 1.32 27.17
CA SER A 282 -10.75 1.18 28.45
C SER A 282 -12.25 0.86 28.28
N ARG A 283 -12.79 1.10 27.07
CA ARG A 283 -14.19 0.87 26.71
C ARG A 283 -14.39 -0.41 25.89
N GLY A 284 -13.40 -1.29 25.89
CA GLY A 284 -13.45 -2.59 25.22
C GLY A 284 -13.05 -2.56 23.74
N LEU A 285 -12.63 -1.42 23.19
CA LEU A 285 -12.20 -1.29 21.80
C LEU A 285 -10.71 -1.67 21.61
N GLY A 286 -10.30 -1.80 20.35
CA GLY A 286 -8.90 -1.89 19.95
C GLY A 286 -8.25 -3.27 20.08
N LYS A 287 -8.93 -4.31 20.57
CA LYS A 287 -8.38 -5.66 20.70
C LYS A 287 -8.04 -6.26 19.33
N VAL A 288 -6.82 -6.79 19.19
CA VAL A 288 -6.32 -7.41 17.96
C VAL A 288 -5.58 -8.72 18.25
N GLU A 289 -5.40 -9.53 17.21
CA GLU A 289 -4.51 -10.68 17.18
C GLU A 289 -3.44 -10.41 16.10
N ILE A 290 -2.15 -10.47 16.45
CA ILE A 290 -1.03 -10.16 15.55
C ILE A 290 -0.25 -11.44 15.23
N LYS A 291 -0.41 -11.96 14.02
CA LYS A 291 0.44 -13.05 13.53
C LYS A 291 1.67 -12.48 12.84
N VAL A 292 2.82 -13.06 13.13
CA VAL A 292 4.11 -12.67 12.54
C VAL A 292 4.62 -13.75 11.61
N ILE A 293 5.14 -13.33 10.47
CA ILE A 293 5.92 -14.19 9.57
C ILE A 293 7.39 -13.95 9.89
N GLN A 294 8.20 -15.02 9.80
CA GLN A 294 9.63 -14.95 10.11
C GLN A 294 10.34 -13.81 9.36
N PRO A 295 11.34 -13.18 9.98
CA PRO A 295 12.13 -12.14 9.35
C PRO A 295 12.75 -12.65 8.05
N LYS A 296 12.65 -11.86 6.99
CA LYS A 296 13.33 -12.13 5.72
C LYS A 296 14.21 -10.95 5.35
N ASP A 297 15.32 -11.27 4.71
CA ASP A 297 16.09 -10.27 3.98
C ASP A 297 15.25 -9.82 2.79
N VAL A 298 15.15 -8.50 2.62
CA VAL A 298 14.43 -7.90 1.51
C VAL A 298 15.45 -7.20 0.66
N GLN A 299 15.66 -7.73 -0.53
CA GLN A 299 16.38 -7.04 -1.59
C GLN A 299 15.35 -6.70 -2.67
N PRO A 300 14.89 -5.44 -2.71
CA PRO A 300 14.08 -4.96 -3.80
C PRO A 300 14.78 -5.16 -5.13
N ASN A 301 14.10 -5.78 -6.08
CA ASN A 301 14.60 -5.93 -7.45
C ASN A 301 14.35 -4.63 -8.24
N VAL A 302 15.09 -3.57 -7.90
CA VAL A 302 14.89 -2.24 -8.49
C VAL A 302 15.39 -2.19 -9.93
N GLU A 303 16.53 -2.81 -10.22
CA GLU A 303 17.14 -2.79 -11.55
C GLU A 303 16.19 -3.35 -12.62
N ASP A 304 15.58 -4.51 -12.37
CA ASP A 304 14.63 -5.10 -13.33
C ASP A 304 13.37 -4.23 -13.49
N LYS A 305 12.84 -3.67 -12.41
CA LYS A 305 11.66 -2.78 -12.47
C LYS A 305 11.95 -1.52 -13.28
N VAL A 306 13.09 -0.87 -13.03
CA VAL A 306 13.52 0.34 -13.73
C VAL A 306 13.79 0.05 -15.20
N THR A 307 14.43 -1.07 -15.50
CA THR A 307 14.69 -1.51 -16.88
C THR A 307 13.39 -1.77 -17.63
N LYS A 308 12.47 -2.55 -17.04
CA LYS A 308 11.15 -2.84 -17.60
C LYS A 308 10.34 -1.56 -17.84
N PHE A 309 10.34 -0.65 -16.87
CA PHE A 309 9.66 0.64 -16.98
C PHE A 309 10.26 1.51 -18.11
N THR A 310 11.58 1.65 -18.15
CA THR A 310 12.29 2.44 -19.17
C THR A 310 12.01 1.90 -20.57
N GLN A 311 12.13 0.58 -20.77
CA GLN A 311 11.84 -0.05 -22.05
C GLN A 311 10.40 0.16 -22.50
N THR A 312 9.45 0.09 -21.56
CA THR A 312 8.02 0.32 -21.86
C THR A 312 7.76 1.78 -22.24
N LEU A 313 8.37 2.73 -21.53
CA LEU A 313 8.28 4.15 -21.83
C LEU A 313 8.89 4.46 -23.21
N GLN A 314 10.10 3.97 -23.49
CA GLN A 314 10.76 4.16 -24.79
C GLN A 314 9.94 3.54 -25.94
N LYS A 315 9.39 2.34 -25.75
CA LYS A 315 8.50 1.72 -26.75
C LYS A 315 7.27 2.61 -26.99
N ARG A 316 6.62 3.07 -25.93
CA ARG A 316 5.44 3.93 -26.06
C ARG A 316 5.79 5.27 -26.72
N TRP A 317 6.95 5.84 -26.42
CA TRP A 317 7.45 7.04 -27.09
C TRP A 317 7.62 6.85 -28.60
N GLN A 318 8.15 5.69 -29.04
CA GLN A 318 8.27 5.36 -30.46
C GLN A 318 6.90 5.18 -31.15
N GLU A 319 5.91 4.63 -30.44
CA GLU A 319 4.53 4.57 -30.96
C GLU A 319 3.97 5.98 -31.21
N TRP A 320 4.21 6.93 -30.30
CA TRP A 320 3.85 8.33 -30.49
C TRP A 320 4.63 8.99 -31.63
N ASN A 321 5.94 8.71 -31.76
CA ASN A 321 6.80 9.21 -32.86
C ASN A 321 6.24 8.80 -34.23
N ASN A 322 5.80 7.55 -34.36
CA ASN A 322 5.24 7.03 -35.61
C ASN A 322 3.92 7.71 -36.02
N ILE A 323 3.17 8.25 -35.05
CA ILE A 323 1.87 8.89 -35.29
C ILE A 323 2.04 10.39 -35.52
N PHE A 324 2.84 11.07 -34.69
CA PHE A 324 2.90 12.52 -34.62
C PHE A 324 4.18 13.12 -35.23
N GLY A 325 5.17 12.29 -35.59
CA GLY A 325 6.41 12.75 -36.22
C GLY A 325 7.36 13.36 -35.19
N SER A 326 7.81 14.60 -35.41
CA SER A 326 8.92 15.18 -34.64
C SER A 326 8.52 15.61 -33.22
N PRO A 327 9.19 15.12 -32.16
CA PRO A 327 8.94 15.57 -30.80
C PRO A 327 9.47 17.00 -30.57
N ILE A 328 8.90 17.69 -29.58
CA ILE A 328 9.35 19.02 -29.13
C ILE A 328 10.44 18.88 -28.04
N LYS A 329 10.37 17.83 -27.23
CA LYS A 329 11.41 17.47 -26.25
C LYS A 329 12.44 16.51 -26.84
N GLU A 330 13.63 16.48 -26.24
CA GLU A 330 14.69 15.52 -26.59
C GLU A 330 14.21 14.07 -26.47
N SER A 331 14.77 13.19 -27.31
CA SER A 331 14.44 11.76 -27.28
C SER A 331 14.84 11.11 -25.93
N PRO A 332 14.01 10.22 -25.37
CA PRO A 332 14.32 9.47 -24.15
C PRO A 332 15.37 8.36 -24.34
N ASP A 333 15.88 8.13 -25.55
CA ASP A 333 16.71 6.95 -25.86
C ASP A 333 18.03 6.88 -25.06
N ASN A 334 18.59 8.03 -24.65
CA ASN A 334 19.85 8.10 -23.90
C ASN A 334 19.66 8.25 -22.38
N ARG A 335 18.43 8.10 -21.88
CA ARG A 335 18.11 8.27 -20.46
C ARG A 335 17.38 7.05 -19.91
N THR A 336 17.68 6.73 -18.66
CA THR A 336 16.92 5.76 -17.88
C THR A 336 15.89 6.49 -17.05
N PHE A 337 14.66 5.99 -17.06
CA PHE A 337 13.54 6.60 -16.35
C PHE A 337 13.10 5.71 -15.20
N PHE A 338 12.73 6.33 -14.08
CA PHE A 338 12.16 5.61 -12.94
C PHE A 338 11.12 6.46 -12.23
N THR A 339 10.20 5.80 -11.52
CA THR A 339 9.19 6.48 -10.70
C THR A 339 9.45 6.28 -9.22
N LEU A 340 9.06 7.27 -8.42
CA LEU A 340 8.84 7.11 -6.99
C LEU A 340 7.35 7.27 -6.70
N ASP A 341 6.74 6.18 -6.24
CA ASP A 341 5.33 6.11 -5.89
C ASP A 341 5.16 6.12 -4.37
N LEU A 342 4.53 7.15 -3.81
CA LEU A 342 4.26 7.18 -2.37
C LEU A 342 3.26 6.09 -1.96
N GLN A 343 3.72 5.08 -1.25
CA GLN A 343 2.89 4.02 -0.65
C GLN A 343 2.35 4.41 0.73
N ALA A 344 2.82 5.52 1.32
CA ALA A 344 2.24 6.14 2.51
C ALA A 344 2.27 7.66 2.36
N ASP A 345 1.48 8.37 3.17
CA ASP A 345 1.55 9.83 3.20
C ASP A 345 2.98 10.23 3.62
N ALA A 346 3.54 11.30 3.07
CA ALA A 346 4.91 11.73 3.33
C ALA A 346 4.94 13.15 3.92
N ILE A 347 5.84 13.38 4.86
CA ILE A 347 6.11 14.71 5.41
C ILE A 347 7.41 15.19 4.76
N LEU A 348 7.31 16.12 3.82
CA LEU A 348 8.46 16.58 3.04
C LEU A 348 8.84 18.00 3.43
N THR A 349 10.14 18.25 3.57
CA THR A 349 10.69 19.55 3.90
C THR A 349 11.85 19.85 2.96
N GLU A 350 11.83 21.02 2.31
CA GLU A 350 12.93 21.53 1.51
C GLU A 350 13.24 22.95 1.97
N GLN A 351 14.51 23.25 2.25
CA GLN A 351 14.93 24.56 2.75
C GLN A 351 14.07 25.05 3.93
N TRP A 352 13.83 24.17 4.91
CA TRP A 352 13.02 24.46 6.10
C TRP A 352 11.54 24.81 5.82
N ARG A 353 11.04 24.49 4.62
CA ARG A 353 9.64 24.71 4.23
C ARG A 353 8.98 23.39 3.85
N ARG A 354 7.74 23.20 4.29
CA ARG A 354 6.93 22.04 3.88
C ARG A 354 6.67 22.12 2.37
N THR A 355 6.77 20.99 1.69
CA THR A 355 6.55 20.86 0.24
C THR A 355 5.73 19.61 -0.07
N THR A 356 5.16 19.55 -1.27
CA THR A 356 4.44 18.39 -1.79
C THR A 356 5.19 17.72 -2.95
N VAL A 357 6.46 18.08 -3.14
CA VAL A 357 7.28 17.64 -4.26
C VAL A 357 8.60 17.09 -3.75
N ILE A 358 8.97 15.90 -4.22
CA ILE A 358 10.32 15.38 -4.09
C ILE A 358 11.12 15.95 -5.27
N SER A 359 11.95 16.95 -5.01
CA SER A 359 12.83 17.54 -6.02
C SER A 359 14.00 16.60 -6.35
N ALA A 360 14.71 16.87 -7.46
CA ALA A 360 15.96 16.17 -7.78
C ALA A 360 16.99 16.29 -6.64
N THR A 361 17.13 17.49 -6.07
CA THR A 361 18.03 17.76 -4.94
C THR A 361 17.61 17.00 -3.69
N MET A 362 16.32 16.97 -3.38
CA MET A 362 15.79 16.22 -2.25
C MET A 362 16.02 14.71 -2.41
N LEU A 363 15.85 14.18 -3.63
CA LEU A 363 16.15 12.78 -3.91
C LEU A 363 17.63 12.46 -3.67
N GLN A 364 18.55 13.28 -4.18
CA GLN A 364 19.99 13.15 -3.92
C GLN A 364 20.32 13.21 -2.42
N GLN A 365 19.63 14.06 -1.65
CA GLN A 365 19.80 14.14 -0.19
C GLN A 365 19.32 12.88 0.52
N PHE A 366 18.19 12.31 0.11
CA PHE A 366 17.67 11.08 0.70
C PHE A 366 18.57 9.87 0.39
N THR A 367 19.18 9.84 -0.79
CA THR A 367 19.97 8.69 -1.26
C THR A 367 21.47 8.81 -0.99
N GLY A 368 21.99 10.02 -0.80
CA GLY A 368 23.43 10.30 -0.77
C GLY A 368 24.12 10.14 -2.13
N VAL A 369 23.37 9.99 -3.23
CA VAL A 369 23.93 9.75 -4.56
C VAL A 369 24.25 11.07 -5.25
N GLU A 370 25.54 11.30 -5.54
CA GLU A 370 26.03 12.44 -6.31
C GLU A 370 26.11 12.11 -7.81
N ALA A 371 24.95 11.90 -8.44
CA ALA A 371 24.84 11.63 -9.88
C ALA A 371 23.72 12.49 -10.52
N PRO A 372 23.77 12.74 -11.84
CA PRO A 372 22.74 13.51 -12.54
C PRO A 372 21.37 12.87 -12.43
N VAL A 373 20.36 13.64 -11.99
CA VAL A 373 18.97 13.22 -11.98
C VAL A 373 18.08 14.42 -12.27
N THR A 374 17.05 14.20 -13.10
CA THR A 374 16.10 15.23 -13.51
C THR A 374 14.70 14.81 -13.11
N LEU A 375 13.92 15.72 -12.53
CA LEU A 375 12.50 15.52 -12.28
C LEU A 375 11.72 15.90 -13.53
N GLU A 376 11.08 14.92 -14.17
CA GLU A 376 10.42 15.05 -15.47
C GLU A 376 8.92 15.34 -15.33
N ALA A 377 8.25 14.73 -14.34
CA ALA A 377 6.83 14.94 -14.09
C ALA A 377 6.46 14.72 -12.62
N VAL A 378 5.42 15.43 -12.17
CA VAL A 378 4.91 15.36 -10.79
C VAL A 378 3.40 15.24 -10.79
N TYR A 379 2.89 14.24 -10.08
CA TYR A 379 1.46 14.08 -9.79
C TYR A 379 1.29 13.93 -8.29
N SER A 380 1.16 15.06 -7.58
CA SER A 380 1.01 15.07 -6.13
C SER A 380 -0.19 15.89 -5.66
N SER A 381 -0.65 15.55 -4.47
CA SER A 381 -1.69 16.27 -3.75
C SER A 381 -1.37 16.27 -2.26
N TYR A 382 -2.05 17.12 -1.49
CA TYR A 382 -1.78 17.29 -0.07
C TYR A 382 -2.99 17.00 0.79
N ASP A 383 -2.73 16.78 2.07
CA ASP A 383 -3.72 16.71 3.13
C ASP A 383 -3.11 17.26 4.43
N TYR A 384 -3.92 17.39 5.47
CA TYR A 384 -3.44 17.68 6.81
C TYR A 384 -3.67 16.47 7.71
N ARG A 385 -2.67 16.12 8.51
CA ARG A 385 -2.73 14.99 9.44
C ARG A 385 -2.42 15.44 10.85
N SER A 386 -3.15 14.89 11.81
CA SER A 386 -2.83 15.01 13.24
C SER A 386 -2.86 13.60 13.83
N GLY A 387 -3.03 13.49 15.13
CA GLY A 387 -3.18 12.21 15.80
C GLY A 387 -3.20 12.39 17.31
N TRP A 388 -3.30 11.27 18.03
CA TRP A 388 -3.24 11.26 19.48
C TRP A 388 -1.88 10.76 19.96
N ASN A 389 -1.26 11.46 20.90
CA ASN A 389 -0.11 10.97 21.65
C ASN A 389 -0.62 10.33 22.94
N ALA A 390 -0.60 9.00 23.01
CA ALA A 390 -1.06 8.26 24.18
C ALA A 390 -0.14 8.44 25.40
N ALA A 391 1.16 8.65 25.19
CA ALA A 391 2.12 8.82 26.29
C ALA A 391 1.92 10.17 27.01
N TRP A 392 1.57 11.23 26.26
CA TRP A 392 1.33 12.56 26.83
C TRP A 392 -0.15 12.84 27.11
N GLY A 393 -1.06 12.04 26.56
CA GLY A 393 -2.50 12.29 26.66
C GLY A 393 -2.95 13.56 25.92
N LEU A 394 -2.21 13.96 24.88
CA LEU A 394 -2.41 15.19 24.11
C LEU A 394 -2.51 14.89 22.61
N MET A 395 -3.10 15.84 21.87
CA MET A 395 -3.08 15.80 20.41
C MET A 395 -1.68 16.08 19.88
N LYS A 396 -1.33 15.43 18.77
CA LYS A 396 -0.15 15.76 17.99
C LYS A 396 -0.42 17.02 17.17
N ASP A 397 0.64 17.73 16.82
CA ASP A 397 0.56 18.87 15.91
C ASP A 397 -0.04 18.46 14.55
N VAL A 398 -0.65 19.44 13.89
CA VAL A 398 -1.20 19.28 12.54
C VAL A 398 -0.05 19.42 11.55
N GLU A 399 0.15 18.40 10.74
CA GLU A 399 1.22 18.31 9.75
C GLU A 399 0.64 18.43 8.34
N LEU A 400 1.27 19.24 7.49
CA LEU A 400 1.05 19.18 6.04
C LEU A 400 1.70 17.89 5.53
N VAL A 401 0.91 17.04 4.88
CA VAL A 401 1.41 15.80 4.28
C VAL A 401 1.16 15.78 2.78
N THR A 402 2.09 15.19 2.05
CA THR A 402 1.86 14.74 0.68
C THR A 402 1.08 13.43 0.72
N ARG A 403 -0.03 13.33 -0.01
CA ARG A 403 -0.86 12.12 -0.01
C ARG A 403 -0.14 10.95 -0.66
N LYS A 404 -0.32 9.75 -0.08
CA LYS A 404 -0.03 8.48 -0.75
C LYS A 404 -0.72 8.42 -2.12
N GLY A 405 -0.13 7.67 -3.03
CA GLY A 405 -0.50 7.61 -4.44
C GLY A 405 0.17 8.71 -5.27
N SER A 406 0.82 9.71 -4.65
CA SER A 406 1.59 10.68 -5.43
C SER A 406 2.74 10.00 -6.18
N VAL A 407 3.00 10.47 -7.41
CA VAL A 407 3.96 9.89 -8.34
C VAL A 407 4.95 10.96 -8.79
N TYR A 408 6.23 10.61 -8.79
CA TYR A 408 7.31 11.44 -9.32
C TYR A 408 8.06 10.66 -10.39
N LEU A 409 8.16 11.21 -11.60
CA LEU A 409 8.93 10.63 -12.70
C LEU A 409 10.29 11.31 -12.74
N PHE A 410 11.36 10.52 -12.63
CA PHE A 410 12.73 10.96 -12.74
C PHE A 410 13.42 10.35 -13.96
N SER A 411 14.46 11.03 -14.44
CA SER A 411 15.38 10.50 -15.46
C SER A 411 16.84 10.68 -15.03
N THR A 412 17.70 9.78 -15.47
CA THR A 412 19.15 9.84 -15.24
C THR A 412 19.93 9.28 -16.43
N THR A 413 21.17 9.74 -16.59
CA THR A 413 22.14 9.19 -17.54
C THR A 413 23.07 8.14 -16.91
N GLU A 414 23.03 7.96 -15.58
CA GLU A 414 23.95 7.10 -14.83
C GLU A 414 23.19 6.15 -13.90
N PRO A 415 22.34 5.25 -14.45
CA PRO A 415 21.39 4.45 -13.66
C PRO A 415 22.05 3.51 -12.65
N ASP A 416 23.23 2.96 -12.97
CA ASP A 416 23.97 2.01 -12.12
C ASP A 416 24.26 2.57 -10.72
N LYS A 417 24.45 3.90 -10.60
CA LYS A 417 24.68 4.57 -9.31
C LYS A 417 23.42 4.68 -8.44
N TRP A 418 22.24 4.51 -9.02
CA TRP A 418 20.97 4.73 -8.35
C TRP A 418 20.32 3.45 -7.82
N TYR A 419 20.59 2.28 -8.41
CA TYR A 419 19.83 1.05 -8.10
C TYR A 419 19.89 0.65 -6.62
N GLU A 420 21.08 0.60 -6.02
CA GLU A 420 21.23 0.24 -4.61
C GLU A 420 20.56 1.29 -3.70
N ALA A 421 20.75 2.57 -3.99
CA ALA A 421 20.18 3.64 -3.19
C ALA A 421 18.64 3.67 -3.27
N LEU A 422 18.07 3.45 -4.45
CA LEU A 422 16.63 3.32 -4.64
C LEU A 422 16.06 2.07 -3.94
N ALA A 423 16.82 0.97 -3.91
CA ALA A 423 16.44 -0.23 -3.17
C ALA A 423 16.43 0.02 -1.66
N GLN A 424 17.42 0.75 -1.13
CA GLN A 424 17.40 1.19 0.26
C GLN A 424 16.23 2.13 0.55
N LEU A 425 15.90 3.03 -0.39
CA LEU A 425 14.79 3.96 -0.27
C LEU A 425 13.42 3.25 -0.13
N GLU A 426 13.19 2.13 -0.83
CA GLU A 426 11.99 1.29 -0.64
C GLU A 426 11.89 0.73 0.79
N LEU A 427 13.01 0.54 1.48
CA LEU A 427 13.05 0.03 2.86
C LEU A 427 12.91 1.16 3.90
N THR A 428 13.62 2.27 3.70
CA THR A 428 13.72 3.37 4.68
C THR A 428 12.61 4.41 4.53
N GLY A 429 12.07 4.58 3.31
CA GLY A 429 11.14 5.66 2.98
C GLY A 429 11.84 7.02 2.82
N VAL A 430 11.02 8.05 2.59
CA VAL A 430 11.43 9.44 2.32
C VAL A 430 10.81 10.45 3.30
N GLY A 431 11.51 11.55 3.57
CA GLY A 431 11.01 12.64 4.40
C GLY A 431 11.04 12.34 5.90
N ASP A 432 10.21 13.06 6.67
CA ASP A 432 10.24 13.01 8.13
C ASP A 432 9.39 11.86 8.68
N ARG A 433 9.78 11.37 9.88
CA ARG A 433 9.02 10.39 10.68
C ARG A 433 8.75 9.07 9.93
N THR A 434 9.71 8.63 9.11
CA THR A 434 9.67 7.33 8.43
C THR A 434 9.52 6.17 9.41
N CYS A 435 10.11 6.28 10.61
CA CYS A 435 9.96 5.27 11.67
C CYS A 435 8.50 5.07 12.14
N GLU A 436 7.62 6.04 11.91
CA GLU A 436 6.17 5.97 12.16
C GLU A 436 5.37 5.50 10.93
N GLY A 437 6.05 5.13 9.85
CA GLY A 437 5.49 4.62 8.61
C GLY A 437 5.13 5.67 7.57
N PHE A 438 5.49 6.95 7.78
CA PHE A 438 5.37 7.98 6.74
C PHE A 438 6.39 7.74 5.63
N GLY A 439 6.11 8.24 4.43
CA GLY A 439 7.10 8.31 3.36
C GLY A 439 7.51 6.98 2.74
N GLN A 440 6.77 5.90 2.97
CA GLN A 440 7.03 4.63 2.27
C GLN A 440 6.90 4.86 0.75
N VAL A 441 7.86 4.34 -0.02
CA VAL A 441 7.90 4.45 -1.48
C VAL A 441 7.97 3.09 -2.14
N LEU A 442 7.47 3.03 -3.37
CA LEU A 442 7.68 1.93 -4.31
C LEU A 442 8.33 2.52 -5.56
N VAL A 443 9.42 1.91 -6.01
CA VAL A 443 10.11 2.32 -7.24
C VAL A 443 9.46 1.58 -8.42
N CYS A 444 9.13 2.32 -9.48
CA CYS A 444 8.58 1.77 -10.72
C CYS A 444 7.41 0.83 -10.48
N ASN A 445 6.30 1.37 -9.95
CA ASN A 445 5.09 0.60 -9.76
C ASN A 445 4.63 -0.04 -11.07
N ASP A 446 4.46 -1.37 -11.08
CA ASP A 446 4.00 -2.13 -12.25
C ASP A 446 2.67 -1.62 -12.82
N PHE A 447 1.86 -0.91 -12.00
CA PHE A 447 0.61 -0.33 -12.47
C PHE A 447 0.81 0.70 -13.59
N HIS A 448 1.97 1.36 -13.66
CA HIS A 448 2.30 2.28 -14.77
C HIS A 448 2.42 1.59 -16.13
N LEU A 449 2.49 0.25 -16.16
CA LEU A 449 2.54 -0.55 -17.38
C LEU A 449 1.14 -0.98 -17.85
N VAL A 450 0.10 -0.66 -17.08
CA VAL A 450 -1.30 -1.00 -17.40
C VAL A 450 -1.92 0.12 -18.22
N PHE A 451 -1.80 0.00 -19.55
CA PHE A 451 -2.41 0.93 -20.50
C PHE A 451 -3.89 0.65 -20.74
N ARG A 452 -4.59 1.59 -21.40
CA ARG A 452 -6.01 1.45 -21.77
C ARG A 452 -6.33 0.18 -22.55
N GLU A 453 -5.38 -0.26 -23.37
CA GLU A 453 -5.50 -1.39 -24.27
C GLU A 453 -5.41 -2.73 -23.53
N PHE A 454 -4.91 -2.75 -22.28
CA PHE A 454 -4.74 -3.97 -21.50
C PHE A 454 -6.08 -4.49 -20.97
N PRO A 455 -6.57 -5.65 -21.44
CA PRO A 455 -7.69 -6.34 -20.82
C PRO A 455 -7.12 -7.27 -19.75
N VAL A 456 -7.29 -6.93 -18.48
CA VAL A 456 -6.98 -7.84 -17.35
C VAL A 456 -8.05 -8.92 -17.21
#